data_AF-A0A6J2PP63-F1
#
_entry.id   AF-A0A6J2PP63-F1
#
_cell.length_a   1.000
_cell.length_b   1.000
_cell.length_c   1.000
_cell.angle_alpha   90.00
_cell.angle_beta   90.00
_cell.angle_gamma   90.00
#
_symmetry.space_group_name_H-M   'P 1'
#
loop_
_entity.id
_entity.type
_entity.pdbx_description
1 polymer ?
#
loop_
_entity_poly.entity_id
_entity_poly.type
_entity_poly.pdbx_seq_one_letter_code
_entity_poly.pdbx_strand_id
1 'polypeptide(L)'
;MAGRRLLVIFIYSFLESYAQALLPPTLTVNPPVISETDSVTLHCQTPSSVPVSQCYFKTMRTKRGKVFPCLKTLTGTELLEMSHQSSPAEVKVTCFYLHATQSPESNISSIIIRTSLPPTLTVNPPVISETDSVTLHCQTPSSVPVSQCHFYTLSGETVKDVSCLKTLTGTELLEMSHQSSPAEVEMTCFYTVKLGESHYLSPHSDTSSVTIHSDTSSVTIHSLSVSTPGTKDSSYPATSQKTASAATWILNFIVVVAGCGVTVAVILLVSAILWNKKRTAGERREPQNENLDAYPLYCSISEEPAASELKGVMYSTVQTH
;
A
#
# COMPACT_ATOMS: atom_id res chain seq x y z
N MET A 1 36.75 52.56 -18.34
CA MET A 1 37.21 51.47 -17.44
C MET A 1 36.44 51.36 -16.10
N ALA A 2 35.53 52.29 -15.76
CA ALA A 2 34.74 52.23 -14.52
C ALA A 2 33.55 51.24 -14.56
N GLY A 3 32.86 51.12 -15.70
CA GLY A 3 31.69 50.23 -15.83
C GLY A 3 32.00 48.73 -15.70
N ARG A 4 33.19 48.29 -16.11
CA ARG A 4 33.63 46.88 -15.98
C ARG A 4 33.91 46.51 -14.51
N ARG A 5 34.36 47.46 -13.68
CA ARG A 5 34.58 47.23 -12.24
C ARG A 5 33.26 47.18 -11.47
N LEU A 6 32.29 48.02 -11.81
CA LEU A 6 30.94 47.97 -11.24
C LEU A 6 30.20 46.68 -11.57
N LEU A 7 30.33 46.16 -12.80
CA LEU A 7 29.75 44.87 -13.20
C LEU A 7 30.34 43.69 -12.42
N VAL A 8 31.66 43.70 -12.16
CA VAL A 8 32.32 42.65 -11.37
C VAL A 8 31.89 42.70 -9.91
N ILE A 9 31.76 43.90 -9.32
CA ILE A 9 31.26 44.07 -7.95
C ILE A 9 29.79 43.62 -7.86
N PHE A 10 28.95 44.00 -8.82
CA PHE A 10 27.55 43.54 -8.86
C PHE A 10 27.44 42.02 -9.02
N ILE A 11 28.26 41.39 -9.86
CA ILE A 11 28.30 39.94 -10.02
C ILE A 11 28.78 39.26 -8.72
N TYR A 12 29.80 39.79 -8.05
CA TYR A 12 30.27 39.27 -6.75
C TYR A 12 29.22 39.43 -5.64
N SER A 13 28.56 40.58 -5.53
CA SER A 13 27.49 40.80 -4.54
C SER A 13 26.23 39.97 -4.82
N PHE A 14 25.91 39.70 -6.11
CA PHE A 14 24.83 38.76 -6.47
C PHE A 14 25.24 37.29 -6.24
N LEU A 15 26.51 36.93 -6.40
CA LEU A 15 27.05 35.62 -6.03
C LEU A 15 27.09 35.41 -4.51
N GLU A 16 27.29 36.46 -3.73
CA GLU A 16 27.26 36.39 -2.26
C GLU A 16 25.82 36.32 -1.72
N SER A 17 24.83 36.68 -2.53
CA SER A 17 23.41 36.40 -2.28
C SER A 17 22.96 34.98 -2.70
N TYR A 18 23.86 34.18 -3.29
CA TYR A 18 23.58 32.79 -3.64
C TYR A 18 23.68 31.92 -2.38
N ALA A 19 22.53 31.84 -1.69
CA ALA A 19 22.03 30.72 -0.92
C ALA A 19 23.09 29.84 -0.24
N GLN A 20 23.18 29.93 1.09
CA GLN A 20 23.52 28.74 1.88
C GLN A 20 22.50 27.65 1.51
N ALA A 21 22.91 26.73 0.65
CA ALA A 21 22.05 25.65 0.19
C ALA A 21 21.73 24.76 1.40
N LEU A 22 20.47 24.81 1.85
CA LEU A 22 20.00 23.96 2.93
C LEU A 22 20.22 22.50 2.56
N LEU A 23 20.84 21.73 3.46
CA LEU A 23 21.04 20.30 3.27
C LEU A 23 19.70 19.56 3.46
N PRO A 24 19.43 18.49 2.67
CA PRO A 24 18.24 17.67 2.86
C PRO A 24 18.25 17.00 4.23
N PRO A 25 17.10 16.84 4.90
CA PRO A 25 16.99 15.96 6.04
C PRO A 25 16.97 14.49 5.61
N THR A 26 17.20 13.61 6.58
CA THR A 26 17.08 12.15 6.39
C THR A 26 15.82 11.64 7.07
N LEU A 27 14.98 10.90 6.35
CA LEU A 27 13.78 10.30 6.91
C LEU A 27 14.03 8.83 7.25
N THR A 28 13.76 8.47 8.50
CA THR A 28 13.74 7.07 8.96
C THR A 28 12.35 6.73 9.49
N VAL A 29 11.91 5.50 9.23
CA VAL A 29 10.59 5.00 9.63
C VAL A 29 10.74 3.65 10.31
N ASN A 30 10.07 3.45 11.44
CA ASN A 30 10.14 2.18 12.17
C ASN A 30 8.86 1.92 12.99
N PRO A 31 8.22 0.74 12.85
CA PRO A 31 8.49 -0.31 11.87
C PRO A 31 7.93 0.01 10.46
N PRO A 32 8.47 -0.61 9.38
CA PRO A 32 8.03 -0.36 8.00
C PRO A 32 6.75 -1.09 7.60
N VAL A 33 6.28 -2.05 8.41
CA VAL A 33 5.04 -2.81 8.19
C VAL A 33 4.22 -2.76 9.47
N ILE A 34 2.98 -2.30 9.35
CA ILE A 34 2.05 -2.09 10.46
C ILE A 34 0.63 -2.50 10.05
N SER A 35 -0.29 -2.66 11.00
CA SER A 35 -1.74 -2.63 10.78
C SER A 35 -2.30 -1.22 10.98
N GLU A 36 -3.62 -1.06 10.86
CA GLU A 36 -4.31 0.22 11.13
C GLU A 36 -4.13 0.70 12.58
N THR A 37 -4.12 -0.23 13.53
CA THR A 37 -4.02 0.06 14.97
C THR A 37 -2.58 0.16 15.46
N ASP A 38 -1.65 -0.45 14.74
CA ASP A 38 -0.23 -0.37 15.06
C ASP A 38 0.31 1.04 14.82
N SER A 39 1.41 1.35 15.49
CA SER A 39 2.06 2.66 15.39
C SER A 39 3.40 2.58 14.67
N VAL A 40 3.70 3.60 13.87
CA VAL A 40 4.98 3.82 13.22
C VAL A 40 5.57 5.15 13.68
N THR A 41 6.87 5.16 13.95
CA THR A 41 7.62 6.37 14.27
C THR A 41 8.30 6.89 13.01
N LEU A 42 7.99 8.13 12.66
CA LEU A 42 8.64 8.92 11.61
C LEU A 42 9.67 9.84 12.27
N HIS A 43 10.93 9.72 11.87
CA HIS A 43 12.00 10.57 12.34
C HIS A 43 12.67 11.27 11.16
N CYS A 44 12.38 12.56 11.02
CA CYS A 44 12.98 13.47 10.07
C CYS A 44 14.20 14.13 10.72
N GLN A 45 15.39 13.58 10.45
CA GLN A 45 16.65 14.05 11.02
C GLN A 45 17.15 15.27 10.24
N THR A 46 17.11 16.44 10.88
CA THR A 46 17.65 17.69 10.32
C THR A 46 19.16 17.80 10.57
N PRO A 47 19.90 18.55 9.74
CA PRO A 47 21.31 18.86 10.00
C PRO A 47 21.47 19.55 11.37
N SER A 48 22.52 19.18 12.13
CA SER A 48 22.77 19.69 13.49
C SER A 48 23.02 21.20 13.58
N SER A 49 23.34 21.85 12.45
CA SER A 49 23.49 23.29 12.34
C SER A 49 22.17 24.07 12.35
N VAL A 50 21.02 23.39 12.28
CA VAL A 50 19.69 24.02 12.18
C VAL A 50 18.80 23.62 13.36
N PRO A 51 18.51 24.55 14.30
CA PRO A 51 17.63 24.25 15.44
C PRO A 51 16.17 24.29 14.98
N VAL A 52 15.66 23.15 14.53
CA VAL A 52 14.26 22.99 14.10
C VAL A 52 13.56 21.97 14.99
N SER A 53 12.41 22.33 15.55
CA SER A 53 11.56 21.42 16.34
C SER A 53 10.41 20.83 15.51
N GLN A 54 9.98 21.51 14.44
CA GLN A 54 8.86 21.11 13.59
C GLN A 54 9.30 20.81 12.16
N CYS A 55 8.85 19.67 11.63
CA CYS A 55 9.10 19.24 10.27
C CYS A 55 7.78 19.08 9.51
N TYR A 56 7.87 19.17 8.18
CA TYR A 56 6.75 19.02 7.27
C TYR A 56 6.82 17.63 6.65
N PHE A 57 5.83 16.80 6.88
CA PHE A 57 5.72 15.44 6.34
C PHE A 57 4.71 15.41 5.20
N LYS A 58 5.10 14.82 4.07
CA LYS A 58 4.30 14.82 2.84
C LYS A 58 4.16 13.40 2.33
N THR A 59 2.96 13.06 1.88
CA THR A 59 2.70 11.80 1.19
C THR A 59 2.73 12.03 -0.32
N MET A 60 3.05 11.00 -1.11
CA MET A 60 3.09 11.17 -2.57
C MET A 60 1.73 11.53 -3.20
N ARG A 61 0.61 11.21 -2.52
CA ARG A 61 -0.74 11.58 -2.97
C ARG A 61 -1.16 12.99 -2.55
N THR A 62 -0.55 13.55 -1.51
CA THR A 62 -0.92 14.86 -0.95
C THR A 62 0.14 15.90 -1.26
N LYS A 63 -0.24 17.02 -1.89
CA LYS A 63 0.71 18.10 -2.19
C LYS A 63 1.11 18.93 -0.96
N ARG A 64 0.23 19.01 0.04
CA ARG A 64 0.44 19.79 1.27
C ARG A 64 1.10 18.93 2.34
N GLY A 65 2.25 19.38 2.86
CA GLY A 65 2.88 18.76 4.02
C GLY A 65 2.08 19.02 5.29
N LYS A 66 1.98 18.02 6.16
CA LYS A 66 1.47 18.14 7.53
C LYS A 66 2.61 18.51 8.47
N VAL A 67 2.35 19.43 9.39
CA VAL A 67 3.36 19.91 10.35
C VAL A 67 3.29 19.07 11.61
N PHE A 68 4.41 18.47 11.98
CA PHE A 68 4.57 17.69 13.21
C PHE A 68 5.94 17.99 13.83
N PRO A 69 6.17 17.59 15.09
CA PRO A 69 7.53 17.47 15.59
C PRO A 69 8.37 16.59 14.65
N CYS A 70 9.66 16.90 14.49
CA CYS A 70 10.54 16.15 13.58
C CYS A 70 10.68 14.67 13.94
N LEU A 71 10.37 14.31 15.18
CA LEU A 71 10.11 12.95 15.64
C LEU A 71 8.63 12.81 15.99
N LYS A 72 7.89 12.01 15.24
CA LYS A 72 6.44 11.82 15.44
C LYS A 72 6.04 10.37 15.24
N THR A 73 5.25 9.86 16.18
CA THR A 73 4.57 8.57 16.05
C THR A 73 3.15 8.78 15.55
N LEU A 74 2.74 7.95 14.58
CA LEU A 74 1.40 7.91 14.00
C LEU A 74 0.90 6.47 13.98
N THR A 75 -0.40 6.29 14.16
CA THR A 75 -1.11 5.03 13.90
C THR A 75 -1.24 4.80 12.40
N GLY A 76 -1.49 3.55 11.99
CA GLY A 76 -1.83 3.23 10.60
C GLY A 76 -3.04 4.02 10.10
N THR A 77 -4.08 4.17 10.92
CA THR A 77 -5.27 4.98 10.58
C THR A 77 -4.91 6.45 10.32
N GLU A 78 -4.15 7.10 11.20
CA GLU A 78 -3.71 8.50 11.00
C GLU A 78 -2.89 8.66 9.71
N LEU A 79 -2.08 7.66 9.37
CA LEU A 79 -1.26 7.67 8.15
C LEU A 79 -2.09 7.46 6.87
N LEU A 80 -3.12 6.61 6.93
CA LEU A 80 -4.12 6.44 5.87
C LEU A 80 -4.90 7.72 5.62
N GLU A 81 -5.36 8.37 6.69
CA GLU A 81 -6.04 9.67 6.61
C GLU A 81 -5.13 10.74 5.99
N MET A 82 -3.87 10.84 6.45
CA MET A 82 -2.88 11.78 5.91
C MET A 82 -2.57 11.54 4.41
N SER A 83 -2.68 10.29 3.96
CA SER A 83 -2.40 9.91 2.56
C SER A 83 -3.65 9.83 1.68
N HIS A 84 -4.85 10.02 2.24
CA HIS A 84 -6.13 9.78 1.58
C HIS A 84 -6.18 8.39 0.92
N GLN A 85 -5.80 7.37 1.68
CA GLN A 85 -5.85 5.97 1.25
C GLN A 85 -6.75 5.17 2.20
N SER A 86 -7.30 4.08 1.69
CA SER A 86 -7.95 3.06 2.50
C SER A 86 -7.03 1.87 2.67
N SER A 87 -7.14 1.19 3.80
CA SER A 87 -6.42 -0.06 4.05
C SER A 87 -6.93 -1.19 3.16
N PRO A 88 -6.06 -2.11 2.71
CA PRO A 88 -4.61 -2.10 2.87
C PRO A 88 -3.92 -1.16 1.87
N ALA A 89 -2.80 -0.52 2.27
CA ALA A 89 -2.09 0.41 1.39
C ALA A 89 -0.57 0.46 1.64
N GLU A 90 0.18 0.84 0.59
CA GLU A 90 1.56 1.29 0.70
C GLU A 90 1.58 2.82 0.74
N VAL A 91 1.98 3.39 1.88
CA VAL A 91 2.08 4.83 2.07
C VAL A 91 3.52 5.29 1.91
N LYS A 92 3.77 6.12 0.88
CA LYS A 92 5.08 6.72 0.61
C LYS A 92 5.16 8.11 1.22
N VAL A 93 6.12 8.32 2.11
CA VAL A 93 6.31 9.55 2.90
C VAL A 93 7.69 10.15 2.63
N THR A 94 7.76 11.48 2.59
CA THR A 94 8.98 12.28 2.61
C THR A 94 8.83 13.42 3.62
N CYS A 95 9.92 14.06 4.02
CA CYS A 95 9.89 15.21 4.90
C CYS A 95 10.82 16.34 4.45
N PHE A 96 10.55 17.55 4.93
CA PHE A 96 11.43 18.72 4.79
C PHE A 96 11.30 19.63 6.01
N TYR A 97 12.23 20.57 6.16
CA TYR A 97 12.19 21.61 7.20
C TYR A 97 12.24 23.01 6.58
N LEU A 98 11.91 24.02 7.39
CA LEU A 98 12.02 25.42 7.01
C LEU A 98 13.10 26.11 7.85
N HIS A 99 14.01 26.82 7.20
CA HIS A 99 15.00 27.70 7.84
C HIS A 99 15.26 28.91 6.95
N ALA A 100 14.51 30.00 7.15
CA ALA A 100 14.32 31.13 6.23
C ALA A 100 13.68 30.74 4.87
N THR A 101 14.07 29.61 4.29
CA THR A 101 13.50 29.00 3.08
C THR A 101 13.25 27.50 3.30
N GLN A 102 12.60 26.84 2.34
CA GLN A 102 12.35 25.41 2.38
C GLN A 102 13.61 24.61 2.02
N SER A 103 13.93 23.60 2.83
CA SER A 103 14.97 22.62 2.51
C SER A 103 14.57 21.73 1.34
N PRO A 104 15.53 21.08 0.65
CA PRO A 104 15.20 19.95 -0.21
C PRO A 104 14.42 18.86 0.56
N GLU A 105 13.62 18.09 -0.16
CA GLU A 105 12.89 16.93 0.42
C GLU A 105 13.87 15.79 0.76
N SER A 106 13.55 15.02 1.80
CA SER A 106 14.31 13.84 2.21
C SER A 106 14.20 12.69 1.21
N ASN A 107 14.90 11.59 1.50
CA ASN A 107 14.58 10.28 0.93
C ASN A 107 13.10 9.94 1.16
N ILE A 108 12.53 9.15 0.25
CA ILE A 108 11.17 8.61 0.38
C ILE A 108 11.25 7.30 1.16
N SER A 109 10.36 7.14 2.14
CA SER A 109 10.17 5.90 2.88
C SER A 109 8.79 5.31 2.61
N SER A 110 8.73 4.00 2.38
CA SER A 110 7.48 3.25 2.22
C SER A 110 7.08 2.60 3.54
N ILE A 111 5.81 2.78 3.94
CA ILE A 111 5.19 2.08 5.06
C ILE A 111 4.03 1.24 4.51
N ILE A 112 4.01 -0.06 4.82
CA ILE A 112 2.93 -0.96 4.44
C ILE A 112 1.93 -1.05 5.58
N ILE A 113 0.66 -0.77 5.28
CA ILE A 113 -0.47 -0.92 6.20
C ILE A 113 -1.27 -2.14 5.77
N ARG A 114 -1.24 -3.19 6.59
CA ARG A 114 -1.93 -4.47 6.35
C ARG A 114 -3.40 -4.38 6.70
N THR A 115 -4.19 -5.22 6.05
CA THR A 115 -5.59 -5.45 6.41
C THR A 115 -5.68 -6.23 7.72
N SER A 116 -6.57 -5.80 8.61
CA SER A 116 -6.94 -6.51 9.84
C SER A 116 -8.33 -7.14 9.76
N LEU A 117 -8.99 -7.05 8.61
CA LEU A 117 -10.35 -7.55 8.41
C LEU A 117 -10.32 -9.05 8.07
N PRO A 118 -10.90 -9.94 8.90
CA PRO A 118 -11.00 -11.35 8.57
C PRO A 118 -12.07 -11.58 7.49
N PRO A 119 -11.94 -12.64 6.66
CA PRO A 119 -13.05 -13.12 5.84
C PRO A 119 -14.07 -13.92 6.64
N THR A 120 -15.21 -14.21 6.03
CA THR A 120 -16.23 -15.11 6.58
C THR A 120 -16.31 -16.37 5.72
N LEU A 121 -16.12 -17.54 6.32
CA LEU A 121 -16.30 -18.81 5.65
C LEU A 121 -17.76 -19.27 5.77
N THR A 122 -18.36 -19.64 4.64
CA THR A 122 -19.69 -20.28 4.58
C THR A 122 -19.58 -21.61 3.87
N VAL A 123 -20.25 -22.63 4.40
CA VAL A 123 -20.27 -24.00 3.86
C VAL A 123 -21.71 -24.40 3.56
N ASN A 124 -21.96 -24.99 2.39
CA ASN A 124 -23.29 -25.42 2.00
C ASN A 124 -23.26 -26.61 1.03
N PRO A 125 -23.92 -27.75 1.34
CA PRO A 125 -24.63 -28.05 2.60
C PRO A 125 -23.67 -28.43 3.75
N PRO A 126 -24.08 -28.30 5.02
CA PRO A 126 -23.25 -28.60 6.19
C PRO A 126 -23.12 -30.10 6.51
N VAL A 127 -23.98 -30.92 5.92
CA VAL A 127 -23.98 -32.39 6.08
C VAL A 127 -24.01 -33.01 4.69
N ILE A 128 -23.06 -33.89 4.44
CA ILE A 128 -22.87 -34.59 3.15
C ILE A 128 -22.50 -36.06 3.39
N SER A 129 -22.62 -36.89 2.35
CA SER A 129 -21.93 -38.18 2.29
C SER A 129 -20.56 -38.08 1.63
N GLU A 130 -19.85 -39.20 1.49
CA GLU A 130 -18.55 -39.27 0.78
C GLU A 130 -18.66 -38.85 -0.70
N THR A 131 -19.77 -39.18 -1.34
CA THR A 131 -20.02 -38.91 -2.77
C THR A 131 -20.71 -37.57 -3.02
N ASP A 132 -21.34 -37.01 -2.01
CA ASP A 132 -21.93 -35.67 -2.06
C ASP A 132 -20.86 -34.58 -2.16
N SER A 133 -21.28 -33.38 -2.54
CA SER A 133 -20.42 -32.21 -2.66
C SER A 133 -20.86 -31.06 -1.76
N VAL A 134 -19.89 -30.31 -1.26
CA VAL A 134 -20.08 -29.10 -0.49
C VAL A 134 -19.40 -27.92 -1.17
N THR A 135 -20.06 -26.77 -1.16
CA THR A 135 -19.47 -25.52 -1.62
C THR A 135 -18.98 -24.70 -0.44
N LEU A 136 -17.70 -24.36 -0.48
CA LEU A 136 -17.00 -23.46 0.43
C LEU A 136 -16.94 -22.07 -0.20
N HIS A 137 -17.42 -21.06 0.52
CA HIS A 137 -17.37 -19.67 0.11
C HIS A 137 -16.63 -18.85 1.16
N CYS A 138 -15.42 -18.42 0.81
CA CYS A 138 -14.62 -17.51 1.62
C CYS A 138 -14.98 -16.07 1.26
N GLN A 139 -15.98 -15.52 1.93
CA GLN A 139 -16.46 -14.17 1.66
C GLN A 139 -15.47 -13.14 2.19
N THR A 140 -14.95 -12.31 1.29
CA THR A 140 -13.94 -11.30 1.61
C THR A 140 -14.56 -9.91 1.80
N PRO A 141 -13.94 -9.02 2.59
CA PRO A 141 -14.40 -7.64 2.72
C PRO A 141 -14.37 -6.92 1.37
N SER A 142 -15.48 -6.27 0.99
CA SER A 142 -15.65 -5.64 -0.33
C SER A 142 -14.69 -4.48 -0.61
N SER A 143 -14.10 -3.90 0.44
CA SER A 143 -13.13 -2.81 0.35
C SER A 143 -11.72 -3.27 -0.02
N VAL A 144 -11.46 -4.58 -0.10
CA VAL A 144 -10.10 -5.14 -0.19
C VAL A 144 -9.86 -5.80 -1.55
N PRO A 145 -8.78 -5.45 -2.28
CA PRO A 145 -8.46 -6.06 -3.57
C PRO A 145 -7.79 -7.44 -3.36
N VAL A 146 -8.60 -8.47 -3.28
CA VAL A 146 -8.17 -9.85 -3.05
C VAL A 146 -7.45 -10.41 -4.28
N SER A 147 -6.29 -11.03 -4.06
CA SER A 147 -5.57 -11.77 -5.11
C SER A 147 -5.90 -13.26 -5.15
N GLN A 148 -5.96 -13.92 -3.99
CA GLN A 148 -6.20 -15.37 -3.88
C GLN A 148 -6.89 -15.69 -2.55
N CYS A 149 -7.64 -16.78 -2.52
CA CYS A 149 -8.25 -17.33 -1.32
C CYS A 149 -7.64 -18.69 -0.98
N HIS A 150 -7.54 -18.97 0.31
CA HIS A 150 -6.93 -20.19 0.83
C HIS A 150 -7.90 -20.84 1.79
N PHE A 151 -8.17 -22.13 1.57
CA PHE A 151 -8.97 -22.96 2.46
C PHE A 151 -8.01 -23.89 3.22
N TYR A 152 -8.24 -24.00 4.52
CA TYR A 152 -7.34 -24.71 5.44
C TYR A 152 -8.14 -25.58 6.39
N THR A 153 -7.82 -26.87 6.43
CA THR A 153 -8.28 -27.80 7.48
C THR A 153 -7.36 -27.70 8.70
N LEU A 154 -7.89 -27.91 9.91
CA LEU A 154 -7.06 -27.87 11.12
C LEU A 154 -5.98 -28.98 11.19
N SER A 155 -6.07 -30.00 10.32
CA SER A 155 -5.08 -31.06 10.19
C SER A 155 -3.80 -30.64 9.46
N GLY A 156 -3.79 -29.49 8.77
CA GLY A 156 -2.56 -28.88 8.27
C GLY A 156 -2.42 -28.73 6.75
N GLU A 157 -3.35 -29.22 5.94
CA GLU A 157 -3.23 -29.16 4.48
C GLU A 157 -4.00 -27.95 3.89
N THR A 158 -3.33 -27.20 3.01
CA THR A 158 -3.92 -26.01 2.36
C THR A 158 -4.33 -26.31 0.93
N VAL A 159 -5.58 -26.07 0.56
CA VAL A 159 -5.96 -25.93 -0.86
C VAL A 159 -5.87 -24.46 -1.24
N LYS A 160 -4.96 -24.18 -2.18
CA LYS A 160 -4.81 -22.86 -2.80
C LYS A 160 -5.75 -22.77 -3.99
N ASP A 161 -6.64 -21.79 -3.99
CA ASP A 161 -7.48 -21.52 -5.16
C ASP A 161 -7.50 -20.03 -5.48
N VAL A 162 -7.54 -19.71 -6.77
CA VAL A 162 -7.68 -18.33 -7.22
C VAL A 162 -9.13 -17.87 -6.97
N SER A 163 -10.08 -18.80 -6.97
CA SER A 163 -11.48 -18.54 -6.63
C SER A 163 -11.69 -18.57 -5.12
N CYS A 164 -12.41 -17.58 -4.59
CA CYS A 164 -12.92 -17.58 -3.21
C CYS A 164 -14.18 -18.45 -3.03
N LEU A 165 -14.58 -19.16 -4.09
CA LEU A 165 -15.65 -20.14 -4.09
C LEU A 165 -15.10 -21.46 -4.63
N LYS A 166 -15.21 -22.52 -3.83
CA LYS A 166 -14.65 -23.84 -4.13
C LYS A 166 -15.68 -24.92 -3.79
N THR A 167 -15.86 -25.88 -4.69
CA THR A 167 -16.66 -27.08 -4.42
C THR A 167 -15.73 -28.27 -4.24
N LEU A 168 -16.00 -29.09 -3.23
CA LEU A 168 -15.26 -30.31 -2.91
C LEU A 168 -16.24 -31.45 -2.65
N THR A 169 -15.83 -32.68 -2.93
CA THR A 169 -16.56 -33.89 -2.49
C THR A 169 -16.27 -34.23 -1.03
N GLY A 170 -17.10 -35.05 -0.41
CA GLY A 170 -16.83 -35.61 0.92
C GLY A 170 -15.49 -36.35 0.97
N THR A 171 -15.17 -37.14 -0.05
CA THR A 171 -13.87 -37.80 -0.19
C THR A 171 -12.69 -36.83 -0.25
N GLU A 172 -12.76 -35.76 -1.05
CA GLU A 172 -11.70 -34.73 -1.15
C GLU A 172 -11.49 -34.02 0.20
N LEU A 173 -12.55 -33.79 0.96
CA LEU A 173 -12.46 -33.20 2.30
C LEU A 173 -11.86 -34.13 3.34
N LEU A 174 -12.19 -35.42 3.30
CA LEU A 174 -11.58 -36.43 4.17
C LEU A 174 -10.08 -36.57 3.88
N GLU A 175 -9.69 -36.54 2.60
CA GLU A 175 -8.29 -36.56 2.18
C GLU A 175 -7.53 -35.35 2.73
N MET A 176 -8.07 -34.13 2.55
CA MET A 176 -7.49 -32.87 3.03
C MET A 176 -7.44 -32.77 4.56
N SER A 177 -8.39 -33.38 5.25
CA SER A 177 -8.43 -33.41 6.72
C SER A 177 -7.63 -34.57 7.32
N HIS A 178 -7.12 -35.48 6.48
CA HIS A 178 -6.51 -36.74 6.89
C HIS A 178 -7.42 -37.56 7.83
N GLN A 179 -8.73 -37.52 7.59
CA GLN A 179 -9.73 -38.26 8.36
C GLN A 179 -10.32 -39.39 7.53
N SER A 180 -10.95 -40.35 8.20
CA SER A 180 -11.76 -41.39 7.56
C SER A 180 -13.21 -41.20 7.95
N SER A 181 -14.10 -41.46 7.01
CA SER A 181 -15.55 -41.41 7.23
C SER A 181 -16.00 -42.44 8.28
N PRO A 182 -16.98 -42.12 9.14
CA PRO A 182 -17.67 -40.83 9.26
C PRO A 182 -16.83 -39.84 10.07
N ALA A 183 -16.89 -38.55 9.71
CA ALA A 183 -16.09 -37.52 10.37
C ALA A 183 -16.70 -36.11 10.34
N GLU A 184 -16.28 -35.25 11.27
CA GLU A 184 -16.55 -33.82 11.25
C GLU A 184 -15.27 -33.08 10.87
N VAL A 185 -15.30 -32.43 9.71
CA VAL A 185 -14.15 -31.73 9.14
C VAL A 185 -14.25 -30.25 9.46
N GLU A 186 -13.35 -29.75 10.29
CA GLU A 186 -13.23 -28.33 10.65
C GLU A 186 -12.26 -27.59 9.72
N MET A 187 -12.67 -26.39 9.29
CA MET A 187 -11.92 -25.59 8.33
C MET A 187 -12.04 -24.09 8.57
N THR A 188 -11.02 -23.36 8.12
CA THR A 188 -10.96 -21.89 8.08
C THR A 188 -10.57 -21.44 6.68
N CYS A 189 -10.72 -20.15 6.40
CA CYS A 189 -10.17 -19.55 5.20
C CYS A 189 -9.44 -18.23 5.49
N PHE A 190 -8.52 -17.86 4.62
CA PHE A 190 -7.89 -16.54 4.61
C PHE A 190 -7.66 -16.10 3.16
N TYR A 191 -7.43 -14.80 2.96
CA TYR A 191 -7.14 -14.26 1.64
C TYR A 191 -5.77 -13.58 1.61
N THR A 192 -5.24 -13.45 0.40
CA THR A 192 -4.04 -12.66 0.14
C THR A 192 -4.39 -11.37 -0.58
N VAL A 193 -3.63 -10.31 -0.27
CA VAL A 193 -3.67 -9.03 -0.98
C VAL A 193 -2.31 -8.77 -1.60
N LYS A 194 -2.30 -8.28 -2.84
CA LYS A 194 -1.07 -7.88 -3.51
C LYS A 194 -0.87 -6.37 -3.36
N LEU A 195 0.21 -5.98 -2.67
CA LEU A 195 0.65 -4.60 -2.57
C LEU A 195 2.04 -4.48 -3.18
N GLY A 196 2.14 -3.80 -4.32
CA GLY A 196 3.36 -3.79 -5.12
C GLY A 196 3.76 -5.21 -5.55
N GLU A 197 5.00 -5.60 -5.23
CA GLU A 197 5.53 -6.95 -5.50
C GLU A 197 5.28 -7.95 -4.37
N SER A 198 4.71 -7.51 -3.23
CA SER A 198 4.55 -8.35 -2.04
C SER A 198 3.11 -8.81 -1.83
N HIS A 199 2.97 -10.03 -1.28
CA HIS A 199 1.69 -10.60 -0.87
C HIS A 199 1.56 -10.55 0.64
N TYR A 200 0.43 -10.07 1.13
CA TYR A 200 0.12 -10.01 2.56
C TYR A 200 -1.10 -10.86 2.87
N LEU A 201 -1.01 -11.57 3.99
CA LEU A 201 -2.05 -12.46 4.49
C LEU A 201 -3.04 -11.68 5.35
N SER A 202 -4.33 -11.93 5.15
CA SER A 202 -5.38 -11.55 6.10
C SER A 202 -5.30 -12.40 7.37
N PRO A 203 -5.99 -12.00 8.45
CA PRO A 203 -6.38 -12.94 9.50
C PRO A 203 -7.21 -14.10 8.92
N HIS A 204 -7.25 -15.21 9.65
CA HIS A 204 -8.15 -16.34 9.34
C HIS A 204 -9.60 -15.98 9.67
N SER A 205 -10.54 -16.61 8.96
CA SER A 205 -11.95 -16.63 9.33
C SER A 205 -12.18 -17.39 10.63
N ASP A 206 -13.40 -17.27 11.15
CA ASP A 206 -13.92 -18.25 12.11
C ASP A 206 -13.97 -19.65 11.48
N THR A 207 -13.92 -20.67 12.33
CA THR A 207 -13.99 -22.08 11.94
C THR A 207 -15.41 -22.45 11.51
N SER A 208 -15.54 -23.19 10.42
CA SER A 208 -16.76 -23.86 9.98
C SER A 208 -16.55 -25.37 9.94
N SER A 209 -17.60 -26.16 10.16
CA SER A 209 -17.53 -27.62 10.10
C SER A 209 -18.46 -28.20 9.04
N VAL A 210 -18.04 -29.33 8.47
CA VAL A 210 -18.83 -30.16 7.55
C VAL A 210 -18.88 -31.57 8.11
N THR A 211 -20.08 -32.11 8.31
CA THR A 211 -20.28 -33.49 8.76
C THR A 211 -20.36 -34.42 7.55
N ILE A 212 -19.53 -35.46 7.54
CA ILE A 212 -19.46 -36.45 6.46
C ILE A 212 -19.92 -37.80 7.00
N HIS A 213 -20.98 -38.34 6.39
CA HIS A 213 -21.47 -39.69 6.70
C HIS A 213 -20.87 -40.72 5.74
N SER A 214 -20.70 -41.94 6.24
CA SER A 214 -20.30 -43.06 5.41
C SER A 214 -21.41 -43.47 4.47
N ASP A 215 -21.05 -43.67 3.21
CA ASP A 215 -21.91 -44.34 2.26
C ASP A 215 -21.97 -45.83 2.65
N THR A 216 -22.88 -46.20 3.55
CA THR A 216 -23.14 -47.62 3.85
C THR A 216 -23.77 -48.30 2.64
N SER A 217 -22.94 -48.66 1.67
CA SER A 217 -23.27 -49.67 0.68
C SER A 217 -23.06 -51.02 1.35
N SER A 218 -24.15 -51.76 1.56
CA SER A 218 -24.11 -53.20 1.82
C SER A 218 -23.48 -53.91 0.62
N VAL A 219 -22.15 -53.95 0.55
CA VAL A 219 -21.43 -54.72 -0.47
C VAL A 219 -21.33 -56.16 0.03
N THR A 220 -22.33 -56.96 -0.32
CA THR A 220 -22.19 -58.41 -0.37
C THR A 220 -21.12 -58.72 -1.42
N ILE A 221 -19.91 -59.09 -0.98
CA ILE A 221 -18.82 -59.50 -1.86
C ILE A 221 -19.26 -60.75 -2.63
N HIS A 222 -19.57 -60.60 -3.91
CA HIS A 222 -19.47 -61.69 -4.87
C HIS A 222 -18.23 -61.46 -5.72
N SER A 223 -17.14 -62.04 -5.24
CA SER A 223 -15.90 -62.26 -5.97
C SER A 223 -16.17 -62.94 -7.31
N LEU A 224 -15.73 -62.34 -8.42
CA LEU A 224 -15.35 -63.07 -9.63
C LEU A 224 -14.21 -62.33 -10.33
N SER A 225 -13.01 -62.85 -10.07
CA SER A 225 -11.78 -62.63 -10.80
C SER A 225 -11.86 -63.20 -12.21
N VAL A 226 -11.46 -62.44 -13.25
CA VAL A 226 -10.97 -63.02 -14.51
C VAL A 226 -9.87 -62.13 -15.11
N SER A 227 -8.78 -62.79 -15.49
CA SER A 227 -7.50 -62.26 -15.96
C SER A 227 -7.46 -61.99 -17.48
N THR A 228 -6.61 -61.03 -17.88
CA THR A 228 -5.95 -60.68 -19.18
C THR A 228 -5.76 -61.80 -20.23
N PRO A 229 -5.55 -61.54 -21.57
CA PRO A 229 -4.41 -60.75 -22.11
C PRO A 229 -4.47 -60.12 -23.55
N GLY A 230 -3.54 -59.18 -23.85
CA GLY A 230 -2.68 -59.23 -25.07
C GLY A 230 -2.90 -58.32 -26.31
N THR A 231 -1.99 -57.33 -26.49
CA THR A 231 -1.14 -57.03 -27.68
C THR A 231 -1.72 -56.52 -29.04
N LYS A 232 -1.26 -55.34 -29.53
CA LYS A 232 -0.34 -55.13 -30.69
C LYS A 232 -0.31 -53.70 -31.28
N ASP A 233 0.89 -53.30 -31.71
CA ASP A 233 1.35 -52.09 -32.41
C ASP A 233 0.65 -51.77 -33.75
N SER A 234 0.71 -50.51 -34.20
CA SER A 234 1.22 -50.16 -35.56
C SER A 234 1.19 -48.64 -35.88
N SER A 235 2.39 -48.11 -36.18
CA SER A 235 2.80 -47.15 -37.22
C SER A 235 1.87 -46.05 -37.81
N TYR A 236 2.39 -44.81 -37.78
CA TYR A 236 2.16 -43.63 -38.65
C TYR A 236 2.37 -43.92 -40.17
N PRO A 237 1.92 -43.10 -41.18
CA PRO A 237 2.33 -41.68 -41.34
C PRO A 237 1.42 -40.66 -42.13
N ALA A 238 1.94 -39.42 -42.14
CA ALA A 238 1.91 -38.36 -43.19
C ALA A 238 0.80 -37.27 -43.23
N THR A 239 1.19 -36.09 -42.72
CA THR A 239 1.22 -34.72 -43.33
C THR A 239 0.11 -34.23 -44.28
N SER A 240 -0.44 -33.04 -44.00
CA SER A 240 -0.55 -31.94 -45.00
C SER A 240 -0.72 -30.55 -44.37
N GLN A 241 -0.22 -29.56 -45.12
CA GLN A 241 0.04 -28.15 -44.81
C GLN A 241 -1.20 -27.27 -44.57
N LYS A 242 -1.01 -26.16 -43.85
CA LYS A 242 -1.49 -24.84 -44.33
C LYS A 242 -0.62 -23.69 -43.82
N THR A 243 -0.27 -22.82 -44.76
CA THR A 243 0.59 -21.64 -44.71
C THR A 243 -0.20 -20.33 -44.60
N ALA A 244 0.57 -19.27 -44.31
CA ALA A 244 0.34 -17.82 -44.45
C ALA A 244 -0.41 -17.15 -43.27
N SER A 245 -0.05 -15.98 -42.76
CA SER A 245 0.66 -14.79 -43.28
C SER A 245 1.11 -13.94 -42.06
N ALA A 246 1.97 -12.92 -42.07
CA ALA A 246 2.44 -12.01 -43.10
C ALA A 246 3.82 -11.47 -42.69
N ALA A 247 4.75 -11.40 -43.65
CA ALA A 247 6.05 -10.79 -43.48
C ALA A 247 6.05 -9.36 -44.05
N THR A 248 6.69 -8.51 -43.25
CA THR A 248 7.25 -7.18 -43.47
C THR A 248 7.84 -6.92 -44.85
N TRP A 249 7.49 -5.77 -45.45
CA TRP A 249 8.17 -5.08 -46.55
C TRP A 249 8.29 -3.59 -46.12
N ILE A 250 9.47 -2.97 -45.87
CA ILE A 250 10.52 -2.46 -46.79
C ILE A 250 9.93 -1.33 -47.70
N LEU A 251 10.40 -0.06 -47.79
CA LEU A 251 11.76 0.50 -48.00
C LEU A 251 11.78 2.06 -47.80
N ASN A 252 12.98 2.60 -47.56
CA ASN A 252 13.43 4.01 -47.40
C ASN A 252 13.27 4.94 -48.63
N PHE A 253 13.45 6.28 -48.47
CA PHE A 253 14.52 7.09 -49.12
C PHE A 253 14.61 8.57 -48.62
N ILE A 254 15.73 8.88 -47.94
CA ILE A 254 16.69 10.03 -47.93
C ILE A 254 16.27 11.49 -48.28
N VAL A 255 16.83 12.42 -47.47
CA VAL A 255 17.40 13.78 -47.72
C VAL A 255 16.60 14.94 -47.10
N VAL A 256 17.14 15.57 -46.03
CA VAL A 256 17.46 17.02 -45.97
C VAL A 256 18.49 17.25 -44.84
N VAL A 257 19.77 17.26 -45.22
CA VAL A 257 20.86 17.88 -44.45
C VAL A 257 21.07 19.28 -45.05
N ALA A 258 20.36 20.28 -44.54
CA ALA A 258 20.62 21.72 -44.74
C ALA A 258 19.57 22.62 -44.03
N GLY A 259 19.24 22.35 -42.75
CA GLY A 259 18.12 23.07 -42.08
C GLY A 259 18.21 23.31 -40.58
N CYS A 260 19.31 22.94 -39.90
CA CYS A 260 19.37 23.05 -38.43
C CYS A 260 19.75 24.45 -37.90
N GLY A 261 20.27 25.36 -38.74
CA GLY A 261 20.65 26.71 -38.29
C GLY A 261 19.47 27.66 -38.12
N VAL A 262 18.43 27.52 -38.94
CA VAL A 262 17.31 28.47 -39.00
C VAL A 262 16.27 28.18 -37.89
N THR A 263 16.08 26.91 -37.53
CA THR A 263 15.12 26.52 -36.48
C THR A 263 15.55 26.99 -35.08
N VAL A 264 16.85 26.91 -34.76
CA VAL A 264 17.38 27.36 -33.46
C VAL A 264 17.33 28.89 -33.33
N ALA A 265 17.63 29.63 -34.41
CA ALA A 265 17.57 31.10 -34.41
C ALA A 265 16.13 31.63 -34.23
N VAL A 266 15.14 30.98 -34.87
CA VAL A 266 13.72 31.33 -34.71
C VAL A 266 13.23 31.02 -33.29
N ILE A 267 13.63 29.88 -32.70
CA ILE A 267 13.25 29.54 -31.31
C ILE A 267 13.84 30.55 -30.31
N LEU A 268 15.08 30.99 -30.50
CA LEU A 268 15.72 32.00 -29.64
C LEU A 268 15.08 33.38 -29.79
N LEU A 269 14.73 33.79 -31.02
CA LEU A 269 14.02 35.06 -31.28
C LEU A 269 12.61 35.06 -30.68
N VAL A 270 11.85 33.97 -30.84
CA VAL A 270 10.52 33.82 -30.24
C VAL A 270 10.59 33.84 -28.71
N SER A 271 11.61 33.19 -28.12
CA SER A 271 11.83 33.20 -26.67
C SER A 271 12.17 34.60 -26.14
N ALA A 272 13.00 35.36 -26.86
CA ALA A 272 13.33 36.74 -26.51
C ALA A 272 12.11 37.69 -26.60
N ILE A 273 11.27 37.52 -27.63
CA ILE A 273 10.02 38.30 -27.79
C ILE A 273 9.02 37.94 -26.69
N LEU A 274 8.89 36.66 -26.32
CA LEU A 274 8.02 36.20 -25.22
C LEU A 274 8.49 36.72 -23.85
N TRP A 275 9.80 36.76 -23.60
CA TRP A 275 10.34 37.33 -22.36
C TRP A 275 10.15 38.84 -22.27
N ASN A 276 10.27 39.56 -23.39
CA ASN A 276 9.97 41.00 -23.42
C ASN A 276 8.46 41.27 -23.26
N LYS A 277 7.59 40.45 -23.85
CA LYS A 277 6.13 40.56 -23.70
C LYS A 277 5.64 40.23 -22.28
N LYS A 278 6.30 39.31 -21.58
CA LYS A 278 5.99 38.98 -20.18
C LYS A 278 6.37 40.10 -19.21
N ARG A 279 7.34 40.95 -19.57
CA ARG A 279 7.71 42.14 -18.79
C ARG A 279 6.80 43.34 -19.02
N THR A 280 6.06 43.39 -20.14
CA THR A 280 5.10 44.46 -20.43
C THR A 280 3.64 44.13 -20.08
N ALA A 281 3.35 42.91 -19.62
CA ALA A 281 2.02 42.49 -19.15
C ALA A 281 1.91 42.33 -17.61
N GLY A 282 2.94 42.76 -16.87
CA GLY A 282 2.97 42.75 -15.41
C GLY A 282 2.39 44.03 -14.80
N GLU A 283 1.25 44.51 -15.27
CA GLU A 283 0.49 45.54 -14.56
C GLU A 283 -0.99 45.15 -14.48
N ARG A 284 -1.38 44.80 -13.24
CA ARG A 284 -2.72 44.88 -12.65
C ARG A 284 -3.85 44.00 -13.22
N ARG A 285 -4.19 42.94 -12.46
CA ARG A 285 -5.60 42.64 -12.11
C ARG A 285 -5.70 41.73 -10.89
N GLU A 286 -6.16 42.33 -9.80
CA GLU A 286 -6.90 41.67 -8.72
C GLU A 286 -8.24 41.13 -9.28
N PRO A 287 -8.76 40.02 -8.75
CA PRO A 287 -10.18 39.98 -8.44
C PRO A 287 -10.46 39.54 -7.01
N GLN A 288 -11.30 40.34 -6.37
CA GLN A 288 -11.96 40.15 -5.08
C GLN A 288 -12.82 38.88 -5.01
N ASN A 289 -12.99 38.39 -3.78
CA ASN A 289 -14.16 37.70 -3.18
C ASN A 289 -14.63 36.39 -3.85
N GLU A 290 -15.04 35.32 -3.16
CA GLU A 290 -15.84 35.21 -1.94
C GLU A 290 -15.50 33.92 -1.17
N ASN A 291 -15.75 33.93 0.14
CA ASN A 291 -16.23 32.84 1.02
C ASN A 291 -15.50 32.85 2.37
N LEU A 292 -15.93 33.81 3.21
CA LEU A 292 -15.78 33.76 4.66
C LEU A 292 -17.01 33.03 5.21
N ASP A 293 -16.83 31.81 5.72
CA ASP A 293 -17.65 31.32 6.82
C ASP A 293 -16.81 31.36 8.09
N ALA A 294 -17.19 32.33 8.93
CA ALA A 294 -16.63 32.61 10.23
C ALA A 294 -17.20 31.63 11.27
N TYR A 295 -16.31 30.98 12.04
CA TYR A 295 -16.65 30.41 13.34
C TYR A 295 -15.62 30.90 14.37
N PRO A 296 -15.98 31.77 15.31
CA PRO A 296 -15.17 32.07 16.47
C PRO A 296 -15.56 31.10 17.59
N LEU A 297 -14.71 30.12 17.92
CA LEU A 297 -14.86 29.36 19.16
C LEU A 297 -14.09 30.08 20.26
N TYR A 298 -14.83 30.55 21.25
CA TYR A 298 -14.38 31.28 22.44
C TYR A 298 -13.21 30.57 23.14
N CYS A 299 -12.12 31.31 23.39
CA CYS A 299 -11.20 31.00 24.48
C CYS A 299 -11.86 31.46 25.79
N SER A 300 -12.49 30.54 26.51
CA SER A 300 -12.79 30.74 27.92
C SER A 300 -11.50 30.62 28.73
N ILE A 301 -11.01 31.76 29.21
CA ILE A 301 -10.11 31.84 30.36
C ILE A 301 -10.92 31.29 31.55
N SER A 302 -10.48 30.18 32.15
CA SER A 302 -10.92 29.81 33.48
C SER A 302 -9.81 30.20 34.44
N GLU A 303 -10.06 31.27 35.18
CA GLU A 303 -9.35 31.62 36.39
C GLU A 303 -9.37 30.45 37.39
N GLU A 304 -8.25 30.36 38.08
CA GLU A 304 -8.00 29.64 39.33
C GLU A 304 -9.13 29.86 40.36
N PRO A 305 -9.35 28.89 41.26
CA PRO A 305 -9.18 29.27 42.64
C PRO A 305 -8.39 28.24 43.44
N ALA A 306 -7.36 28.73 44.12
CA ALA A 306 -6.78 28.09 45.29
C ALA A 306 -7.77 28.16 46.46
N ALA A 307 -7.99 27.01 47.08
CA ALA A 307 -8.06 26.78 48.53
C ALA A 307 -9.12 25.71 48.88
N SER A 308 -8.66 24.55 49.34
CA SER A 308 -9.33 23.83 50.42
C SER A 308 -8.33 22.96 51.19
N GLU A 309 -8.24 23.28 52.47
CA GLU A 309 -7.80 22.45 53.58
C GLU A 309 -7.97 20.94 53.34
N LEU A 310 -6.90 20.18 53.60
CA LEU A 310 -7.05 18.79 54.04
C LEU A 310 -6.21 18.57 55.30
N LYS A 311 -6.92 18.54 56.44
CA LYS A 311 -6.48 17.91 57.69
C LYS A 311 -6.25 16.42 57.43
N GLY A 312 -5.14 15.88 57.93
CA GLY A 312 -4.88 14.43 57.88
C GLY A 312 -3.56 14.02 58.48
N VAL A 313 -3.39 14.25 59.77
CA VAL A 313 -2.32 13.68 60.62
C VAL A 313 -2.52 12.16 60.73
N MET A 314 -1.49 11.35 60.45
CA MET A 314 -0.90 10.46 61.46
C MET A 314 0.34 9.71 60.95
N TYR A 315 1.38 9.77 61.76
CA TYR A 315 2.64 9.04 61.68
C TYR A 315 2.41 7.56 62.00
N SER A 316 3.07 6.65 61.27
CA SER A 316 3.25 5.28 61.70
C SER A 316 4.73 5.03 61.96
N THR A 317 5.05 4.80 63.23
CA THR A 317 6.40 4.52 63.73
C THR A 317 6.56 3.00 63.89
N VAL A 318 7.75 2.54 63.53
CA VAL A 318 8.37 1.22 63.66
C VAL A 318 8.00 0.43 64.92
N GLN A 319 7.82 -0.89 64.77
CA GLN A 319 8.29 -1.84 65.79
C GLN A 319 8.78 -3.15 65.18
N THR A 320 10.09 -3.36 65.29
CA THR A 320 10.81 -4.63 65.31
C THR A 320 10.68 -5.27 66.69
N HIS A 321 10.20 -6.52 66.77
CA HIS A 321 10.91 -7.66 67.38
C HIS A 321 10.16 -8.97 67.11
#